data_AF-A0A6G3Y1S4-F1
#
_entry.id   AF-A0A6G3Y1S4-F1
#
_cell.length_a   1.000
_cell.length_b   1.000
_cell.length_c   1.000
_cell.angle_alpha   90.00
_cell.angle_beta   90.00
_cell.angle_gamma   90.00
#
_symmetry.space_group_name_H-M   'P 1'
#
loop_
_entity.id
_entity.type
_entity.pdbx_description
1 polymer ?
#
loop_
_entity_poly.entity_id
_entity_poly.type
_entity_poly.pdbx_seq_one_letter_code
_entity_poly.pdbx_strand_id
1 'polypeptide(L)' 'MQIGEVAARTELSLRTIRHYEETGLVAPSARSQGGFRLYTETDVARLMVIRRMKPLGFTLDQ' A
#
# COMPACT_ATOMS: atom_id res chain seq x y z
N MET A 1 4.25 -10.96 0.23
CA MET A 1 4.73 -10.17 1.38
C MET A 1 3.55 -9.80 2.28
N GLN A 2 3.73 -9.74 3.60
CA GLN A 2 2.69 -9.21 4.51
C GLN A 2 2.83 -7.70 4.71
N ILE A 3 1.80 -7.06 5.27
CA ILE A 3 1.77 -5.60 5.44
C ILE A 3 2.96 -5.03 6.24
N GLY A 4 3.50 -5.79 7.20
CA GLY A 4 4.69 -5.38 7.97
C GLY A 4 5.95 -5.27 7.11
N GLU A 5 6.16 -6.21 6.21
CA GLU A 5 7.26 -6.20 5.25
C GLU A 5 7.11 -5.05 4.25
N VAL A 6 5.88 -4.83 3.76
CA VAL A 6 5.57 -3.70 2.87
C VAL A 6 5.85 -2.36 3.56
N ALA A 7 5.47 -2.20 4.83
CA ALA A 7 5.77 -1.00 5.59
C ALA A 7 7.27 -0.74 5.72
N ALA A 8 8.07 -1.77 6.01
CA ALA A 8 9.52 -1.66 6.07
C ALA A 8 10.12 -1.24 4.72
N ARG A 9 9.63 -1.82 3.60
CA ARG A 9 10.14 -1.53 2.26
C ARG A 9 9.72 -0.18 1.69
N THR A 10 8.54 0.30 2.07
CA THR A 10 7.97 1.55 1.56
C THR A 10 8.18 2.74 2.47
N GLU A 11 8.66 2.51 3.70
CA GLU A 11 8.69 3.45 4.83
C GLU A 11 7.33 4.11 5.12
N LEU A 12 6.25 3.46 4.69
CA LEU A 12 4.89 3.88 5.02
C LEU A 12 4.46 3.21 6.32
N SER A 13 3.70 3.94 7.14
CA SER A 13 3.08 3.33 8.31
C SER A 13 2.03 2.29 7.88
N LEU A 14 1.81 1.27 8.73
CA LEU A 14 0.71 0.30 8.53
C LEU A 14 -0.65 1.00 8.36
N ARG A 15 -0.87 2.10 9.10
CA ARG A 15 -2.08 2.92 8.99
C ARG A 15 -2.22 3.54 7.61
N THR A 16 -1.12 4.06 7.04
CA THR A 16 -1.12 4.66 5.70
C THR A 16 -1.42 3.63 4.62
N ILE A 17 -0.84 2.44 4.71
CA ILE A 17 -1.10 1.36 3.74
C ILE A 17 -2.58 0.94 3.81
N ARG A 18 -3.14 0.75 5.01
CA ARG A 18 -4.57 0.44 5.18
C ARG A 18 -5.47 1.54 4.67
N HIS A 19 -5.12 2.81 4.91
CA HIS A 19 -5.87 3.92 4.37
C HIS A 19 -5.89 3.90 2.84
N TYR A 20 -4.76 3.61 2.19
CA TYR A 20 -4.72 3.45 0.73
C TYR A 20 -5.49 2.25 0.20
N GLU A 21 -5.68 1.21 1.01
CA GLU A 21 -6.63 0.13 0.67
C GLU A 21 -8.07 0.56 0.80
N GLU A 22 -8.41 1.24 1.90
CA GLU A 22 -9.76 1.74 2.18
C GLU A 22 -10.21 2.75 1.12
N THR A 23 -9.29 3.56 0.59
CA THR A 23 -9.56 4.49 -0.51
C THR A 23 -9.44 3.86 -1.90
N GLY A 24 -9.13 2.56 -2.00
CA GLY A 24 -9.05 1.82 -3.26
C GLY A 24 -7.80 2.10 -4.11
N LEU A 25 -6.83 2.85 -3.58
CA LEU A 25 -5.59 3.17 -4.30
C LEU A 25 -4.64 1.98 -4.43
N VAL A 26 -4.69 1.07 -3.46
CA VAL A 26 -3.98 -0.21 -3.56
C VAL A 26 -4.93 -1.31 -3.11
N ALA A 27 -4.80 -2.50 -3.68
CA ALA A 27 -5.49 -3.68 -3.19
C ALA A 27 -4.44 -4.77 -2.98
N PRO A 28 -4.51 -5.56 -1.90
CA PRO A 28 -3.63 -6.70 -1.75
C PRO A 28 -3.89 -7.70 -2.88
N SER A 29 -2.85 -8.11 -3.57
CA SER A 29 -2.95 -9.06 -4.69
C SER A 29 -3.54 -10.42 -4.29
N ALA A 30 -3.40 -10.82 -3.02
CA ALA A 30 -3.95 -12.09 -2.54
C ALA A 30 -4.25 -12.06 -1.03
N ARG A 31 -4.86 -13.15 -0.55
CA ARG A 31 -4.91 -13.50 0.86
C ARG A 31 -4.27 -14.85 1.09
N SER A 32 -3.58 -15.00 2.21
CA SER A 32 -3.07 -16.31 2.64
C SER A 32 -4.22 -17.20 3.11
N GLN A 33 -3.96 -18.50 3.28
CA GLN A 33 -4.95 -19.42 3.84
C GLN A 33 -5.44 -19.01 5.25
N GLY A 34 -4.59 -18.34 6.04
CA GLY A 34 -4.96 -17.77 7.35
C GLY A 34 -5.66 -16.42 7.28
N GLY A 35 -6.02 -15.92 6.09
CA GLY A 35 -6.74 -14.67 5.90
C GLY A 35 -5.86 -13.40 5.92
N PHE A 36 -4.53 -13.54 6.00
CA PHE A 36 -3.60 -12.40 5.97
C PHE A 36 -3.53 -11.79 4.58
N ARG A 37 -3.45 -10.47 4.50
CA ARG A 37 -3.23 -9.75 3.24
C ARG A 37 -1.83 -10.03 2.70
N LEU A 38 -1.76 -10.33 1.41
CA LEU A 38 -0.52 -10.57 0.71
C LEU A 38 -0.37 -9.56 -0.43
N TYR A 39 0.81 -8.95 -0.48
CA TYR A 39 1.21 -7.97 -1.47
C TYR A 39 2.30 -8.55 -2.36
N THR A 40 2.22 -8.24 -3.65
CA THR A 40 3.25 -8.52 -4.65
C THR A 40 4.23 -7.37 -4.77
N GLU A 41 5.32 -7.56 -5.52
CA GLU A 41 6.23 -6.47 -5.88
C GLU A 41 5.51 -5.33 -6.61
N THR A 42 4.51 -5.66 -7.44
CA THR A 42 3.70 -4.68 -8.15
C THR A 42 2.91 -3.78 -7.20
N ASP A 43 2.36 -4.34 -6.13
CA ASP A 43 1.66 -3.57 -5.10
C ASP A 43 2.62 -2.61 -4.37
N VAL A 44 3.82 -3.09 -4.04
CA VAL A 44 4.88 -2.28 -3.41
C VAL A 44 5.31 -1.14 -4.33
N ALA A 45 5.51 -1.41 -5.62
CA ALA A 45 5.87 -0.40 -6.60
C ALA A 45 4.79 0.69 -6.71
N ARG A 46 3.51 0.31 -6.72
CA ARG A 46 2.38 1.26 -6.70
C ARG A 46 2.41 2.14 -5.45
N LEU A 47 2.60 1.55 -4.27
CA LEU A 47 2.71 2.29 -3.01
C LEU A 47 3.87 3.30 -3.03
N MET A 48 5.01 2.93 -3.62
CA MET A 48 6.16 3.84 -3.78
C MET A 48 5.85 5.01 -4.70
N VAL A 49 5.08 4.80 -5.77
CA VAL A 49 4.62 5.89 -6.65
C VAL A 49 3.69 6.84 -5.91
N ILE A 50 2.68 6.32 -5.21
CA ILE A 50 1.74 7.12 -4.42
C ILE A 50 2.48 7.96 -3.36
N ARG A 51 3.45 7.35 -2.66
CA ARG A 51 4.31 8.03 -1.68
C ARG A 51 5.04 9.22 -2.29
N ARG A 52 5.60 9.07 -3.50
CA ARG A 52 6.35 10.12 -4.20
C ARG A 52 5.45 11.25 -4.72
N MET A 53 4.19 10.96 -5.03
CA MET A 53 3.23 11.96 -5.53
C MET A 53 2.69 12.87 -4.42
N LYS A 54 2.45 12.33 -3.21
CA LYS A 54 1.88 13.08 -2.08
C LYS A 54 2.57 14.43 -1.75
N PRO A 55 3.90 14.54 -1.68
CA PRO A 55 4.55 15.83 -1.39
C PRO A 55 4.46 16.85 -2.53
N LEU A 56 4.08 16.42 -3.75
CA LEU A 56 3.96 17.30 -4.92
C LEU A 56 2.61 18.04 -4.97
N GLY A 57 1.78 17.92 -3.93
CA GLY A 57 0.48 18.60 -3.85
C GLY A 57 -0.65 17.91 -4.62
N PHE A 58 -0.41 16.71 -5.16
CA PHE A 58 -1.50 15.89 -5.70
C PHE A 58 -2.40 15.43 -4.55
N THR A 59 -3.63 15.94 -4.54
CA THR A 59 -4.70 15.42 -3.70
C THR A 59 -5.27 14.16 -4.34
N LEU A 60 -5.69 13.24 -3.48
CA LEU A 60 -6.51 12.12 -3.90
C LEU A 60 -7.91 12.68 -4.15
N ASP A 61 -8.11 13.25 -5.33
CA ASP A 61 -9.44 13.67 -5.77
C ASP A 61 -10.29 12.41 -5.92
N GLN A 62 -11.41 12.40 -5.20
CA GLN A 62 -12.47 11.38 -5.33
C GLN A 62 -13.35 11.68 -6.53
#